data_AF-Q5DBK8-F1
#
_entry.id   AF-Q5DBK8-F1
#
_cell.length_a   1.000
_cell.length_b   1.000
_cell.length_c   1.000
_cell.angle_alpha   90.00
_cell.angle_beta   90.00
_cell.angle_gamma   90.00
#
_symmetry.space_group_name_H-M   'P 1'
#
loop_
_entity.id
_entity.type
_entity.pdbx_description
1 polymer ?
#
loop_
_entity_poly.entity_id
_entity_poly.type
_entity_poly.pdbx_seq_one_letter_code
_entity_poly.pdbx_strand_id
1 'polypeptide(L)'
;MQLLIASASTNLTGQIDLEEFLNLFVSIRGWSLAFKKYDDRRGCVKSAKLRDLLRNAGYTVSNRVYSALAHRYVDLKSGRINYENFLYCMANVKQAFEVVVYHPKSEKDILMFSIEDYLRLSLST
;
A
#
# COMPACT_ATOMS: atom_id res chain seq x y z
N MET A 1 -14.31 -2.01 -0.59
CA MET A 1 -14.14 -1.05 -1.71
C MET A 1 -14.06 0.40 -1.23
N GLN A 2 -14.93 0.88 -0.34
CA GLN A 2 -14.85 2.27 0.17
C GLN A 2 -13.49 2.63 0.80
N LEU A 3 -12.86 1.71 1.55
CA LEU A 3 -11.52 1.93 2.13
C LEU A 3 -10.40 2.00 1.08
N LEU A 4 -10.52 1.26 -0.03
CA LEU A 4 -9.55 1.30 -1.13
C LEU A 4 -9.66 2.62 -1.92
N ILE A 5 -10.90 3.11 -2.09
CA ILE A 5 -11.21 4.39 -2.72
C ILE A 5 -10.67 5.55 -1.87
N ALA A 6 -10.86 5.51 -0.54
CA ALA A 6 -10.33 6.52 0.37
C ALA A 6 -8.78 6.58 0.32
N SER A 7 -8.11 5.42 0.34
CA SER A 7 -6.64 5.33 0.27
C SER A 7 -6.03 5.78 -1.06
N ALA A 8 -6.82 5.80 -2.14
CA ALA A 8 -6.37 6.17 -3.48
C ALA A 8 -6.64 7.64 -3.83
N SER A 9 -7.25 8.41 -2.92
CA SER A 9 -7.47 9.84 -3.15
C SER A 9 -6.16 10.61 -2.95
N THR A 10 -5.49 10.94 -4.05
CA THR A 10 -4.24 11.71 -4.06
C THR A 10 -4.43 13.18 -3.63
N ASN A 11 -5.68 13.64 -3.57
CA ASN A 11 -6.06 14.99 -3.15
C ASN A 11 -6.95 15.04 -1.89
N LEU A 12 -7.22 13.89 -1.23
CA LEU A 12 -8.01 13.77 0.01
C LEU A 12 -9.38 14.49 -0.02
N THR A 13 -9.94 14.71 -1.21
CA THR A 13 -11.27 15.31 -1.40
C THR A 13 -12.41 14.34 -1.12
N GLY A 14 -12.09 13.04 -0.93
CA GLY A 14 -13.06 11.95 -0.94
C GLY A 14 -13.55 11.59 -2.35
N GLN A 15 -13.03 12.24 -3.39
CA GLN A 15 -13.31 11.96 -4.79
C GLN A 15 -12.00 11.55 -5.49
N ILE A 16 -11.97 10.33 -5.99
CA ILE A 16 -10.98 9.93 -6.98
C ILE A 16 -11.47 10.42 -8.33
N ASP A 17 -10.62 11.10 -9.09
CA ASP A 17 -10.96 11.31 -10.49
C ASP A 17 -10.93 9.97 -11.24
N LEU A 18 -11.49 9.94 -12.45
CA LEU A 18 -11.59 8.70 -13.22
C LEU A 18 -10.20 8.11 -13.52
N GLU A 19 -9.18 8.95 -13.69
CA GLU A 19 -7.82 8.53 -13.98
C GLU A 19 -7.17 7.85 -12.78
N GLU A 20 -7.30 8.44 -11.59
CA GLU A 20 -6.87 7.86 -10.31
C GLU A 20 -7.57 6.51 -10.04
N PHE A 21 -8.88 6.44 -10.28
CA PHE A 21 -9.63 5.18 -10.15
C PHE A 21 -9.13 4.10 -11.10
N LEU A 22 -8.93 4.44 -12.38
CA LEU A 22 -8.45 3.49 -13.38
C LEU A 22 -7.04 3.01 -13.04
N ASN A 23 -6.15 3.91 -12.61
CA ASN A 23 -4.80 3.57 -12.17
C ASN A 23 -4.81 2.63 -10.95
N LEU A 24 -5.67 2.89 -9.96
CA LEU A 24 -5.87 1.99 -8.83
C LEU A 24 -6.43 0.64 -9.29
N PHE A 25 -7.42 0.63 -10.18
CA PHE A 25 -8.04 -0.59 -10.67
C PHE A 25 -7.03 -1.48 -11.40
N VAL A 26 -6.19 -0.91 -12.27
CA VAL A 26 -5.09 -1.62 -12.92
C VAL A 26 -4.12 -2.17 -11.90
N SER A 27 -3.76 -1.38 -10.88
CA SER A 27 -2.88 -1.81 -9.79
C SER A 27 -3.46 -2.99 -9.03
N ILE A 28 -4.74 -2.92 -8.63
CA ILE A 28 -5.45 -4.00 -7.95
C ILE A 28 -5.42 -5.27 -8.80
N ARG A 29 -5.73 -5.18 -10.11
CA ARG A 29 -5.69 -6.35 -11.01
C ARG A 29 -4.31 -7.00 -11.06
N GLY A 30 -3.25 -6.19 -11.14
CA GLY A 30 -1.86 -6.66 -11.10
C GLY A 30 -1.53 -7.37 -9.78
N TRP A 31 -1.88 -6.75 -8.65
CA TRP A 31 -1.66 -7.32 -7.32
C TRP A 31 -2.46 -8.62 -7.12
N SER A 32 -3.71 -8.67 -7.56
CA SER A 32 -4.53 -9.89 -7.52
C SER A 32 -3.90 -11.04 -8.31
N LEU A 33 -3.35 -10.76 -9.49
CA LEU A 33 -2.66 -11.76 -10.30
C LEU A 33 -1.40 -12.26 -9.59
N ALA A 34 -0.61 -11.35 -9.02
CA ALA A 34 0.59 -11.69 -8.26
C ALA A 34 0.27 -12.53 -7.01
N PHE A 35 -0.77 -12.17 -6.25
CA PHE A 35 -1.21 -12.92 -5.07
C PHE A 35 -1.60 -14.35 -5.43
N LYS A 36 -2.39 -14.53 -6.49
CA LYS A 36 -2.83 -15.85 -6.98
C LYS A 36 -1.67 -16.77 -7.38
N LYS A 37 -0.52 -16.22 -7.77
CA LYS A 37 0.68 -17.03 -8.08
C LYS A 37 1.23 -17.77 -6.85
N TYR A 38 1.00 -17.25 -5.65
CA TYR A 38 1.51 -17.83 -4.40
C TYR A 38 0.42 -18.42 -3.51
N ASP A 39 -0.86 -18.16 -3.81
CA ASP A 39 -1.98 -18.73 -3.08
C ASP A 39 -2.32 -20.12 -3.62
N ASP A 40 -2.05 -21.15 -2.83
CA ASP A 40 -2.41 -22.55 -3.13
C ASP A 40 -3.91 -22.82 -2.87
N ARG A 41 -4.79 -21.90 -3.31
CA ARG A 41 -6.24 -21.89 -3.09
C ARG A 41 -6.67 -21.88 -1.62
N ARG A 42 -5.85 -21.30 -0.73
CA ARG A 42 -6.14 -21.16 0.69
C ARG A 42 -6.65 -19.76 1.04
N GLY A 43 -6.68 -18.84 0.07
CA GLY A 43 -6.99 -17.43 0.29
C GLY A 43 -5.93 -16.68 1.08
N CYS A 44 -4.74 -17.26 1.24
CA CYS A 44 -3.68 -16.70 2.09
C CYS A 44 -2.27 -17.07 1.61
N VAL A 45 -1.34 -16.13 1.80
CA VAL A 45 0.06 -16.25 1.38
C VAL A 45 0.97 -16.16 2.62
N LYS A 46 2.07 -16.92 2.63
CA LYS A 46 3.08 -16.83 3.72
C LYS A 46 3.71 -15.44 3.73
N SER A 47 3.91 -14.86 4.90
CA SER A 47 4.52 -13.53 5.05
C SER A 47 5.85 -13.40 4.31
N ALA A 48 6.69 -14.43 4.32
CA ALA A 48 7.95 -14.46 3.57
C ALA A 48 7.83 -14.12 2.07
N LYS A 49 6.66 -14.33 1.45
CA LYS A 49 6.38 -13.98 0.04
C LYS A 49 5.86 -12.56 -0.14
N LEU A 50 5.44 -11.88 0.93
CA LEU A 50 5.01 -10.48 0.86
C LEU A 50 6.12 -9.58 0.32
N ARG A 51 7.38 -9.84 0.68
CA ARG A 51 8.52 -9.07 0.16
C ARG A 51 8.70 -9.24 -1.35
N ASP A 52 8.55 -10.47 -1.85
CA ASP A 52 8.60 -10.76 -3.29
C ASP A 52 7.44 -10.07 -4.01
N LEU A 53 6.23 -10.08 -3.43
CA LEU A 53 5.05 -9.42 -3.96
C LEU A 53 5.23 -7.89 -4.05
N LEU A 54 5.77 -7.26 -2.99
CA LEU A 54 6.10 -5.82 -3.00
C LEU A 54 7.08 -5.49 -4.11
N ARG A 55 8.16 -6.27 -4.24
CA ARG A 55 9.18 -6.06 -5.27
C ARG A 55 8.62 -6.25 -6.68
N ASN A 56 7.79 -7.28 -6.90
CA ASN A 56 7.13 -7.51 -8.19
C ASN A 56 6.18 -6.38 -8.57
N ALA A 57 5.63 -5.67 -7.59
CA ALA A 57 4.81 -4.47 -7.78
C ALA A 57 5.63 -3.18 -7.90
N GLY A 58 6.97 -3.26 -7.89
CA GLY A 58 7.87 -2.10 -8.03
C GLY A 58 8.28 -1.43 -6.71
N TYR A 59 7.83 -1.94 -5.56
CA TYR A 59 8.10 -1.33 -4.26
C TYR A 59 9.27 -2.01 -3.55
N THR A 60 10.33 -1.25 -3.27
CA THR A 60 11.46 -1.70 -2.46
C THR A 60 11.45 -0.98 -1.13
N VAL A 61 11.32 -1.74 -0.04
CA VAL A 61 11.26 -1.21 1.33
C VAL A 61 12.38 -1.77 2.19
N SER A 62 12.81 -0.99 3.19
CA SER A 62 13.79 -1.44 4.18
C SER A 62 13.22 -2.54 5.08
N ASN A 63 14.08 -3.26 5.79
CA ASN A 63 13.65 -4.28 6.76
C ASN A 63 12.74 -3.69 7.86
N ARG A 64 13.01 -2.45 8.30
CA ARG A 64 12.21 -1.78 9.33
C ARG A 64 10.78 -1.52 8.85
N VAL A 65 10.64 -0.98 7.64
CA VAL A 65 9.32 -0.73 7.02
C VAL A 65 8.60 -2.06 6.77
N TYR A 66 9.30 -3.07 6.25
CA TYR A 66 8.72 -4.39 6.05
C TYR A 66 8.19 -5.00 7.36
N SER A 67 8.93 -4.91 8.46
CA SER A 67 8.47 -5.42 9.76
C SER A 67 7.21 -4.71 10.25
N ALA A 68 7.10 -3.39 10.05
CA ALA A 68 5.89 -2.64 10.39
C ALA A 68 4.68 -3.10 9.56
N LEU A 69 4.86 -3.31 8.24
CA LEU A 69 3.81 -3.84 7.37
C LEU A 69 3.40 -5.25 7.79
N ALA A 70 4.37 -6.13 8.07
CA ALA A 70 4.09 -7.49 8.51
C ALA A 70 3.30 -7.48 9.83
N HIS A 71 3.69 -6.67 10.81
CA HIS A 71 2.98 -6.56 12.09
C HIS A 71 1.55 -6.04 11.93
N ARG A 72 1.29 -5.14 10.95
CA ARG A 72 -0.04 -4.56 10.72
C ARG A 72 -0.99 -5.48 9.96
N TYR A 73 -0.50 -6.22 8.97
CA TYR A 73 -1.37 -6.93 8.01
C TYR A 73 -1.28 -8.45 8.03
N VAL A 74 -0.21 -9.03 8.57
CA VAL A 74 -0.02 -10.48 8.69
C VAL A 74 -0.65 -10.97 9.98
N ASP A 75 -1.39 -12.07 9.92
CA ASP A 75 -1.80 -12.78 11.13
C ASP A 75 -0.57 -13.42 11.80
N LEU A 76 -0.22 -12.93 12.98
CA LEU A 76 0.95 -13.36 13.75
C LEU A 76 0.87 -14.84 14.17
N LYS A 77 -0.33 -15.40 14.34
CA LYS A 77 -0.50 -16.81 14.74
C LYS A 77 -0.18 -17.75 13.58
N SER A 78 -0.68 -17.44 12.39
CA SER A 78 -0.48 -18.28 11.19
C SER A 78 0.74 -17.91 10.37
N GLY A 79 1.33 -16.73 10.58
CA GLY A 79 2.39 -16.16 9.76
C GLY A 79 1.97 -15.89 8.32
N ARG A 80 0.67 -15.68 8.08
CA ARG A 80 0.07 -15.55 6.75
C ARG A 80 -0.73 -14.27 6.61
N ILE A 81 -0.78 -13.75 5.39
CA ILE A 81 -1.61 -12.62 5.00
C ILE A 81 -2.75 -13.12 4.13
N ASN A 82 -3.99 -12.78 4.46
CA ASN A 82 -5.15 -13.08 3.63
C ASN A 82 -5.25 -12.08 2.46
N TYR A 83 -6.11 -12.38 1.49
CA TYR A 83 -6.24 -11.55 0.28
C TYR A 83 -6.66 -10.10 0.57
N GLU A 84 -7.61 -9.88 1.50
CA GLU A 84 -8.11 -8.54 1.83
C GLU A 84 -7.02 -7.69 2.49
N ASN A 85 -6.35 -8.23 3.52
CA ASN A 85 -5.24 -7.57 4.19
C ASN A 85 -4.08 -7.31 3.23
N PHE A 86 -3.85 -8.20 2.26
CA PHE A 86 -2.86 -7.98 1.21
C PHE A 86 -3.24 -6.78 0.33
N LEU A 87 -4.48 -6.67 -0.14
CA LEU A 87 -4.90 -5.52 -0.94
C LEU A 87 -4.81 -4.21 -0.14
N TYR A 88 -5.20 -4.21 1.13
CA TYR A 88 -5.05 -3.04 2.00
C TYR A 88 -3.58 -2.67 2.21
N CYS A 89 -2.71 -3.66 2.41
CA CYS A 89 -1.27 -3.43 2.52
C CYS A 89 -0.71 -2.80 1.24
N MET A 90 -1.05 -3.34 0.06
CA MET A 90 -0.56 -2.83 -1.22
C MET A 90 -1.09 -1.42 -1.53
N ALA A 91 -2.35 -1.14 -1.22
CA ALA A 91 -2.93 0.19 -1.39
C ALA A 91 -2.24 1.22 -0.48
N ASN A 92 -2.00 0.88 0.79
CA ASN A 92 -1.27 1.74 1.72
C ASN A 92 0.18 1.98 1.27
N VAL A 93 0.87 0.95 0.76
CA VAL A 93 2.21 1.08 0.21
C VAL A 93 2.22 1.99 -1.02
N LYS A 94 1.29 1.79 -1.97
CA LYS A 94 1.16 2.66 -3.15
C LYS A 94 1.00 4.12 -2.73
N GLN A 95 0.05 4.42 -1.85
CA GLN A 95 -0.20 5.77 -1.34
C GLN A 95 1.05 6.37 -0.67
N ALA A 96 1.74 5.60 0.17
CA ALA A 96 2.95 6.07 0.84
C ALA A 96 4.07 6.39 -0.16
N PHE A 97 4.26 5.60 -1.21
CA PHE A 97 5.23 5.89 -2.26
C PHE A 97 4.83 7.08 -3.13
N GLU A 98 3.54 7.27 -3.41
CA GLU A 98 3.04 8.46 -4.10
C GLU A 98 3.31 9.73 -3.30
N VAL A 99 3.10 9.70 -1.97
CA VAL A 99 3.47 10.81 -1.08
C VAL A 99 4.98 11.07 -1.17
N VAL A 100 5.82 10.03 -1.14
CA VAL A 100 7.28 10.22 -1.31
C VAL A 100 7.60 10.89 -2.65
N VAL A 101 6.89 10.58 -3.72
CA VAL A 101 7.15 11.15 -5.06
C VAL A 101 6.67 12.60 -5.13
N TYR A 102 5.41 12.87 -4.78
CA TYR A 102 4.74 14.14 -5.07
C TYR A 102 4.85 15.18 -3.95
N HIS A 103 5.11 14.78 -2.70
CA HIS A 103 5.19 15.74 -1.61
C HIS A 103 6.47 16.61 -1.73
N PRO A 104 6.37 17.91 -1.40
CA PRO A 104 7.53 18.79 -1.36
C PRO A 104 8.69 18.22 -0.54
N LYS A 105 9.90 18.42 -1.08
CA LYS A 105 11.16 18.05 -0.43
C LYS A 105 12.05 19.27 -0.28
N SER A 106 12.87 19.27 0.76
CA SER A 106 13.96 20.23 0.90
C SER A 106 15.06 19.97 -0.15
N GLU A 107 16.03 20.88 -0.24
CA GLU A 107 17.21 20.73 -1.10
C GLU A 107 18.02 19.45 -0.80
N LYS A 108 17.86 18.85 0.40
CA LYS A 108 18.53 17.62 0.82
C LYS A 108 17.69 16.37 0.59
N ASP A 109 16.65 16.44 -0.25
CA ASP A 109 15.73 15.33 -0.56
C ASP A 109 14.94 14.79 0.66
N ILE A 110 14.82 15.61 1.70
CA ILE A 110 14.01 15.28 2.90
C ILE A 110 12.58 15.75 2.67
N LEU A 111 11.61 14.84 2.83
CA LEU A 111 10.19 15.16 2.78
C LEU A 111 9.82 16.19 3.85
N MET A 112 9.15 17.26 3.42
CA MET A 112 8.77 18.38 4.28
C MET A 112 7.26 18.34 4.50
N PHE A 113 6.81 18.11 5.74
CA PHE A 113 5.39 18.13 6.10
C PHE A 113 5.08 19.33 7.00
N SER A 114 3.99 20.05 6.70
CA SER A 114 3.35 20.87 7.73
C SER A 114 2.60 19.98 8.73
N ILE A 115 2.20 20.55 9.88
CA ILE A 115 1.36 19.84 10.86
C ILE A 115 0.05 19.39 10.19
N GLU A 116 -0.54 20.24 9.35
CA GLU A 116 -1.78 19.96 8.64
C GLU A 116 -1.62 18.81 7.64
N ASP A 117 -0.54 18.81 6.84
CA ASP A 117 -0.26 17.72 5.88
C ASP A 117 -0.09 16.38 6.60
N TYR A 118 0.65 16.37 7.71
CA TYR A 118 0.87 15.16 8.50
C TYR A 118 -0.43 14.64 9.12
N LEU A 119 -1.25 15.51 9.69
CA LEU A 119 -2.55 15.12 10.26
C LEU A 119 -3.49 14.58 9.17
N ARG A 120 -3.57 15.25 8.02
CA ARG A 120 -4.36 14.79 6.87
C ARG A 120 -3.92 13.42 6.38
N LEU A 121 -2.61 13.20 6.23
CA LEU A 121 -2.07 11.92 5.77
C LEU A 121 -2.35 10.79 6.78
N SER A 122 -2.03 11.02 8.06
CA SER A 122 -2.16 9.98 9.10
C SER A 122 -3.60 9.54 9.35
N LEU A 123 -4.58 10.45 9.21
CA LEU A 123 -6.01 10.16 9.39
C LEU A 123 -6.67 9.52 8.17
N SER A 124 -5.99 9.50 7.02
CA SER A 124 -6.50 8.89 5.78
C SER A 124 -6.28 7.37 5.68
N THR A 125 -5.56 6.78 6.64
CA THR A 125 -5.05 5.39 6.65
C THR A 125 -5.48 4.57 7.85
#